data_AF-A0A9D6HZQ6-F1
#
_entry.id   AF-A0A9D6HZQ6-F1
#
_cell.length_a   1.000
_cell.length_b   1.000
_cell.length_c   1.000
_cell.angle_alpha   90.00
_cell.angle_beta   90.00
_cell.angle_gamma   90.00
#
_symmetry.space_group_name_H-M   'P 1'
#
loop_
_entity.id
_entity.type
_entity.pdbx_description
1 polymer ?
#
loop_
_entity_poly.entity_id
_entity_poly.type
_entity_poly.pdbx_seq_one_letter_code
_entity_poly.pdbx_strand_id
1 'polypeptide(L)'
;MPPDDRARPTFGSFFGALMTFIGVAVGLGNFWRFPYMAAAFGGGAFLLVYVGIVLVFGVPAAAAEFTLGRLTRRGPLGAFRAIGAPGGRAAGWLVVITIFVASSYYAVVVGWVLRYTG
;
A
#
# COMPACT_ATOMS: atom_id res chain seq x y z
N MET A 1 -21.88 -18.53 15.76
CA MET A 1 -21.02 -19.39 14.93
C MET A 1 -19.67 -18.70 14.77
N PRO A 2 -18.56 -19.23 15.31
CA PRO A 2 -17.24 -18.68 15.04
C PRO A 2 -16.96 -18.81 13.53
N PRO A 3 -16.34 -17.80 12.89
CA PRO A 3 -15.98 -17.88 11.47
C PRO A 3 -15.05 -19.08 11.25
N ASP A 4 -15.34 -19.90 10.23
CA ASP A 4 -14.50 -21.03 9.84
C ASP A 4 -13.12 -20.51 9.39
N ASP A 5 -12.09 -20.78 10.20
CA ASP A 5 -10.71 -20.38 9.90
C ASP A 5 -10.15 -21.09 8.65
N ARG A 6 -10.76 -22.20 8.20
CA ARG A 6 -10.36 -22.91 6.97
C ARG A 6 -10.79 -22.19 5.68
N ALA A 7 -11.74 -21.26 5.76
CA ALA A 7 -12.20 -20.49 4.60
C ALA A 7 -11.26 -19.31 4.24
N ARG A 8 -10.18 -19.07 5.00
CA ARG A 8 -9.27 -17.96 4.77
C ARG A 8 -8.15 -18.35 3.79
N PRO A 9 -8.01 -17.64 2.66
CA PRO A 9 -6.90 -17.87 1.76
C PRO A 9 -5.58 -17.50 2.46
N THR A 10 -4.64 -18.44 2.46
CA THR A 10 -3.27 -18.25 2.97
C THR A 10 -2.31 -18.34 1.80
N PHE A 11 -1.19 -17.61 1.86
CA PHE A 11 -0.16 -17.72 0.85
C PHE A 11 0.42 -19.15 0.83
N GLY A 12 0.44 -19.77 -0.35
CA GLY A 12 0.97 -21.13 -0.52
C GLY A 12 2.49 -21.26 -0.38
N SER A 13 3.23 -20.13 -0.49
CA SER A 13 4.67 -20.11 -0.27
C SER A 13 5.15 -18.73 0.20
N PHE A 14 6.28 -18.71 0.91
CA PHE A 14 6.96 -17.47 1.31
C PHE A 14 7.38 -16.64 0.09
N PHE A 15 7.86 -17.30 -0.97
CA PHE A 15 8.24 -16.63 -2.21
C PHE A 15 7.04 -15.91 -2.85
N GLY A 16 5.87 -16.56 -2.91
CA GLY A 16 4.65 -15.94 -3.44
C GLY A 16 4.20 -14.74 -2.61
N ALA A 17 4.29 -14.84 -1.28
CA ALA A 17 4.01 -13.71 -0.39
C ALA A 17 4.99 -12.54 -0.63
N LEU A 18 6.29 -12.82 -0.68
CA LEU A 18 7.34 -11.82 -0.89
C LEU A 18 7.16 -11.10 -2.24
N MET A 19 6.94 -11.84 -3.33
CA MET A 19 6.71 -11.27 -4.65
C MET A 19 5.48 -10.37 -4.68
N THR A 20 4.40 -10.76 -3.98
CA THR A 20 3.19 -9.95 -3.87
C THR A 20 3.48 -8.63 -3.15
N PHE A 21 4.22 -8.67 -2.04
CA PHE A 21 4.60 -7.47 -1.30
C PHE A 21 5.52 -6.55 -2.12
N ILE A 22 6.49 -7.12 -2.84
CA ILE A 22 7.38 -6.34 -3.72
C ILE A 22 6.57 -5.67 -4.84
N GLY A 23 5.65 -6.40 -5.47
CA GLY A 23 4.79 -5.87 -6.53
C GLY A 23 3.88 -4.73 -6.06
N VAL A 24 3.40 -4.77 -4.81
CA VAL A 24 2.64 -3.68 -4.20
C VAL A 24 3.54 -2.48 -3.83
N ALA A 25 4.75 -2.74 -3.35
CA ALA A 25 5.67 -1.69 -2.92
C ALA A 25 6.29 -0.91 -4.10
N VAL A 26 6.56 -1.57 -5.22
CA VAL A 26 7.19 -0.96 -6.40
C VAL A 26 6.11 -0.47 -7.37
N GLY A 27 5.69 0.77 -7.21
CA GLY A 27 4.71 1.42 -8.07
C GLY A 27 5.32 2.24 -9.21
N LEU A 28 4.49 2.52 -10.22
CA LEU A 28 4.82 3.35 -11.38
C LEU A 28 5.29 4.77 -10.99
N GLY A 29 4.84 5.28 -9.85
CA GLY A 29 5.32 6.54 -9.27
C GLY A 29 6.80 6.52 -8.87
N ASN A 30 7.33 5.37 -8.42
CA ASN A 30 8.77 5.21 -8.18
C ASN A 30 9.58 5.23 -9.47
N PHE A 31 8.96 4.89 -10.61
CA PHE A 31 9.65 4.80 -11.89
C PHE A 31 9.92 6.17 -12.52
N TRP A 32 9.00 7.14 -12.40
CA TRP A 32 9.16 8.46 -13.04
C TRP A 32 9.17 9.64 -12.06
N ARG A 33 8.36 9.62 -11.00
CA ARG A 33 8.15 10.81 -10.14
C ARG A 33 9.31 10.96 -9.18
N PHE A 34 9.77 9.84 -8.64
CA PHE A 34 10.94 9.79 -7.77
C PHE A 34 12.22 10.30 -8.45
N PRO A 35 12.65 9.78 -9.62
CA PRO A 35 13.86 10.29 -10.27
C PRO A 35 13.72 11.75 -10.71
N TYR A 36 12.52 12.17 -11.15
CA TYR A 36 12.27 13.58 -11.47
C TYR A 36 12.45 14.50 -10.25
N MET A 37 11.88 14.14 -9.11
CA MET A 37 12.04 14.91 -7.87
C MET A 37 13.49 14.89 -7.37
N ALA A 38 14.14 13.73 -7.42
CA ALA A 38 15.56 13.64 -7.07
C ALA A 38 16.41 14.56 -7.96
N ALA A 39 16.19 14.55 -9.28
CA ALA A 39 16.91 15.43 -10.21
C ALA A 39 16.62 16.92 -9.95
N ALA A 40 15.36 17.30 -9.69
CA ALA A 40 14.96 18.68 -9.48
C ALA A 40 15.41 19.27 -8.12
N PHE A 41 15.52 18.45 -7.07
CA PHE A 41 15.81 18.90 -5.70
C PHE A 41 17.25 18.62 -5.24
N GLY A 42 18.22 18.63 -6.17
CA GLY A 42 19.65 18.54 -5.82
C GLY A 42 20.18 17.11 -5.65
N GLY A 43 19.52 16.13 -6.27
CA GLY A 43 20.04 14.77 -6.45
C GLY A 43 20.28 14.02 -5.15
N GLY A 44 21.55 13.85 -4.81
CA GLY A 44 22.00 13.06 -3.66
C GLY A 44 21.58 13.65 -2.31
N ALA A 45 21.49 14.98 -2.19
CA ALA A 45 21.05 15.62 -0.95
C ALA A 45 19.57 15.32 -0.65
N PHE A 46 18.72 15.35 -1.69
CA PHE A 46 17.32 14.96 -1.60
C PHE A 46 17.19 13.48 -1.17
N LEU A 47 18.03 12.59 -1.72
CA LEU A 47 17.98 11.17 -1.40
C LEU A 47 18.26 10.90 0.09
N LEU A 48 19.25 11.57 0.68
CA LEU A 48 19.58 11.41 2.11
C LEU A 48 18.41 11.82 3.01
N VAL A 49 17.81 12.98 2.73
CA VAL A 49 16.63 13.46 3.47
C VAL A 49 15.44 12.53 3.26
N TYR A 50 15.21 12.07 2.03
CA TYR A 50 14.15 11.12 1.69
C TYR A 50 14.28 9.82 2.51
N VAL A 51 15.47 9.22 2.54
CA VAL A 51 15.72 8.01 3.34
C VAL A 51 15.51 8.27 4.83
N GLY A 52 15.98 9.41 5.34
CA GLY A 52 15.76 9.81 6.73
C GLY A 52 14.26 9.86 7.09
N ILE A 53 13.46 10.51 6.25
CA ILE A 53 12.00 10.61 6.44
C ILE A 53 11.35 9.22 6.34
N VAL A 54 11.75 8.39 5.38
CA VAL A 54 11.21 7.02 5.23
C VAL A 54 11.53 6.18 6.47
N LEU A 55 12.73 6.28 7.04
CA LEU A 55 13.09 5.54 8.26
C LEU A 55 12.32 6.02 9.49
N VAL A 56 12.11 7.34 9.63
CA VAL A 56 11.45 7.91 10.82
C VAL A 56 9.93 7.80 10.76
N PHE A 57 9.32 7.94 9.58
CA PHE A 57 7.87 7.96 9.44
C PHE A 57 7.33 6.78 8.63
N GLY A 58 8.00 6.42 7.53
CA GLY A 58 7.55 5.34 6.64
C GLY A 58 7.62 3.97 7.30
N VAL A 59 8.76 3.61 7.91
CA VAL A 59 8.94 2.30 8.56
C VAL A 59 7.99 2.13 9.76
N PRO A 60 7.83 3.09 10.69
CA PRO A 60 6.88 2.95 11.77
C PRO A 60 5.43 2.90 11.30
N ALA A 61 5.05 3.68 10.27
CA ALA A 61 3.71 3.62 9.70
C ALA A 61 3.40 2.26 9.08
N ALA A 62 4.33 1.71 8.30
CA ALA A 62 4.19 0.37 7.73
C ALA A 62 4.11 -0.70 8.82
N ALA A 63 4.97 -0.62 9.84
CA ALA A 63 4.93 -1.54 10.98
C ALA A 63 3.57 -1.47 11.70
N ALA A 64 3.04 -0.28 11.95
CA ALA A 64 1.73 -0.09 12.58
C ALA A 64 0.60 -0.70 11.75
N GLU A 65 0.63 -0.53 10.42
CA GLU A 65 -0.34 -1.15 9.52
C GLU A 65 -0.25 -2.69 9.55
N PHE A 66 0.96 -3.26 9.52
CA PHE A 66 1.16 -4.71 9.63
C PHE A 66 0.68 -5.25 10.98
N THR A 67 0.99 -4.59 12.09
CA THR A 67 0.52 -4.99 13.43
C THR A 67 -1.00 -4.93 13.49
N LEU A 68 -1.61 -3.88 12.95
CA LEU A 68 -3.06 -3.72 12.93
C LEU A 68 -3.75 -4.83 12.12
N GLY A 69 -3.22 -5.14 10.93
CA GLY A 69 -3.72 -6.25 10.11
C GLY A 69 -3.60 -7.61 10.80
N ARG A 70 -2.49 -7.86 11.52
CA ARG A 70 -2.27 -9.09 12.29
C ARG A 70 -3.21 -9.24 13.48
N LEU A 71 -3.45 -8.16 14.23
CA LEU A 71 -4.32 -8.16 15.40
C LEU A 71 -5.79 -8.32 15.02
N THR A 72 -6.23 -7.60 13.99
CA THR A 72 -7.65 -7.60 13.61
C THR A 72 -8.02 -8.74 12.68
N ARG A 73 -7.05 -9.30 11.93
CA ARG A 73 -7.23 -10.32 10.88
C ARG A 73 -8.44 -10.01 9.97
N ARG A 74 -8.67 -8.73 9.69
CA ARG A 74 -9.80 -8.22 8.91
C ARG A 74 -9.29 -7.21 7.89
N GLY A 75 -10.04 -7.04 6.81
CA GLY A 75 -9.77 -5.99 5.83
C GLY A 75 -9.94 -4.58 6.43
N PRO A 76 -9.56 -3.51 5.71
CA PRO A 76 -9.47 -2.14 6.23
C PRO A 76 -10.75 -1.69 6.97
N LEU A 77 -11.92 -1.88 6.35
CA LEU A 77 -13.23 -1.58 6.92
C LEU A 77 -13.53 -2.34 8.23
N GLY A 78 -13.07 -3.59 8.33
CA GLY A 78 -13.27 -4.45 9.50
C GLY A 78 -12.21 -4.22 10.58
N ALA A 79 -11.01 -3.81 10.20
CA ALA A 79 -9.91 -3.48 11.11
C ALA A 79 -10.23 -2.20 11.89
N PHE A 80 -10.61 -1.10 11.21
CA PHE A 80 -10.97 0.15 11.87
C PHE A 80 -12.24 0.04 12.73
N ARG A 81 -13.16 -0.88 12.40
CA ARG A 81 -14.30 -1.22 13.27
C ARG A 81 -13.88 -2.02 14.51
N ALA A 82 -12.87 -2.88 14.40
CA ALA A 82 -12.42 -3.74 15.50
C ALA A 82 -11.61 -2.98 16.56
N ILE A 83 -10.91 -1.91 16.18
CA ILE A 83 -10.16 -1.03 17.11
C ILE A 83 -11.11 -0.19 17.98
N GLY A 84 -12.38 -0.04 17.60
CA GLY A 84 -13.34 0.77 18.36
C GLY A 84 -13.06 2.28 18.34
N ALA A 85 -12.21 2.75 17.42
CA ALA A 85 -11.91 4.17 17.30
C ALA A 85 -13.17 4.96 16.91
N PRO A 86 -13.45 6.11 17.57
CA PRO A 86 -14.57 6.97 17.19
C PRO A 86 -14.38 7.42 15.73
N GLY A 87 -15.32 7.08 14.86
CA GLY A 87 -15.23 7.36 13.41
C GLY A 87 -14.48 6.31 12.57
N GLY A 88 -14.06 5.17 13.13
CA GLY A 88 -13.32 4.13 12.39
C GLY A 88 -14.06 3.60 11.13
N ARG A 89 -15.39 3.66 11.10
CA ARG A 89 -16.18 3.34 9.89
C ARG A 89 -15.90 4.31 8.75
N ALA A 90 -15.83 5.61 9.04
CA ALA A 90 -15.56 6.65 8.05
C ALA A 90 -14.11 6.57 7.56
N ALA A 91 -13.15 6.35 8.45
CA ALA A 91 -11.75 6.14 8.09
C ALA A 91 -11.57 4.92 7.17
N GLY A 92 -12.22 3.79 7.49
CA GLY A 92 -12.18 2.60 6.63
C GLY A 92 -12.77 2.83 5.24
N TRP A 93 -13.89 3.57 5.14
CA TRP A 93 -14.47 3.94 3.85
C TRP A 93 -13.59 4.90 3.06
N LEU A 94 -12.95 5.87 3.73
CA LEU A 94 -12.04 6.81 3.08
C LEU A 94 -10.83 6.10 2.46
N VAL A 95 -10.26 5.12 3.16
CA VAL A 95 -9.17 4.28 2.62
C VAL A 95 -9.64 3.52 1.37
N VAL A 96 -10.83 2.90 1.42
CA VAL A 96 -11.38 2.15 0.28
C VAL A 96 -11.63 3.04 -0.93
N ILE A 97 -12.22 4.23 -0.72
CA ILE A 97 -12.45 5.20 -1.79
C ILE A 97 -11.13 5.69 -2.39
N THR A 98 -10.14 5.97 -1.54
CA THR A 98 -8.81 6.42 -1.98
C THR A 98 -8.13 5.38 -2.87
N ILE A 99 -8.15 4.11 -2.45
CA ILE A 99 -7.60 3.00 -3.24
C ILE A 99 -8.37 2.86 -4.56
N PHE A 100 -9.70 2.91 -4.53
CA PHE A 100 -10.53 2.80 -5.73
C PHE A 100 -10.21 3.90 -6.76
N VAL A 101 -10.14 5.16 -6.31
CA VAL A 101 -9.83 6.30 -7.18
C VAL A 101 -8.39 6.19 -7.73
N ALA A 102 -7.43 5.83 -6.88
CA ALA A 102 -6.05 5.61 -7.32
C ALA A 102 -5.97 4.49 -8.38
N SER A 103 -6.62 3.35 -8.14
CA SER A 103 -6.67 2.23 -9.08
C SER A 103 -7.32 2.60 -10.42
N SER A 104 -8.38 3.42 -10.40
CA SER A 104 -9.02 3.89 -11.64
C SER A 104 -8.05 4.70 -12.51
N TYR A 105 -7.28 5.62 -11.92
CA TYR A 105 -6.24 6.36 -12.63
C TYR A 105 -5.17 5.43 -13.22
N TYR A 106 -4.67 4.48 -12.42
CA TYR A 106 -3.66 3.52 -12.88
C TYR A 106 -4.18 2.59 -13.99
N ALA A 107 -5.44 2.17 -13.94
CA ALA A 107 -6.05 1.34 -14.97
C ALA A 107 -6.05 2.04 -16.34
N VAL A 108 -6.34 3.35 -16.38
CA VAL A 108 -6.27 4.14 -17.61
C VAL A 108 -4.84 4.19 -18.15
N VAL A 109 -3.85 4.47 -17.30
CA VAL A 109 -2.44 4.51 -17.71
C VAL A 109 -1.98 3.17 -18.28
N VAL A 110 -2.32 2.05 -17.63
CA VAL A 110 -2.00 0.71 -18.12
C VAL A 110 -2.67 0.46 -19.48
N GLY A 111 -3.91 0.90 -19.68
CA GLY A 111 -4.60 0.80 -20.96
C GLY A 111 -3.88 1.54 -22.10
N TRP A 112 -3.26 2.70 -21.80
CA TRP A 112 -2.46 3.43 -22.78
C TRP A 112 -1.17 2.69 -23.11
N VAL A 113 -0.47 2.14 -22.11
CA VAL A 113 0.74 1.35 -22.32
C VAL A 113 0.44 0.14 -23.20
N LEU A 114 -0.63 -0.61 -22.91
CA LEU A 114 -1.03 -1.78 -23.69
C LEU A 114 -1.31 -1.44 -25.16
N ARG A 115 -1.93 -0.28 -25.43
CA ARG A 115 -2.17 0.21 -26.80
C ARG A 115 -0.89 0.57 -27.54
N TYR A 116 0.14 1.05 -26.85
CA TYR A 116 1.42 1.37 -27.48
C TYR A 116 2.32 0.14 -27.67
N THR A 117 2.12 -0.92 -26.88
CA THR A 117 2.91 -2.17 -26.94
C THR A 117 2.29 -3.27 -27.82
N GLY A 118 1.05 -3.11 -28.27
CA GLY A 118 0.37 -4.01 -29.21
C GLY A 118 0.18 -3.36 -30.57
#